data_AF-A0A946DJD7-F1
#
_entry.id   AF-A0A946DJD7-F1
#
_cell.length_a   1.000
_cell.length_b   1.000
_cell.length_c   1.000
_cell.angle_alpha   90.00
_cell.angle_beta   90.00
_cell.angle_gamma   90.00
#
_symmetry.space_group_name_H-M   'P 1'
#
loop_
_entity.id
_entity.type
_entity.pdbx_description
1 polymer ?
#
loop_
_entity_poly.entity_id
_entity_poly.type
_entity_poly.pdbx_seq_one_letter_code
_entity_poly.pdbx_strand_id
1 'polypeptide(L)' 'MNLVFALTGSLSLLVAGGFMEVIGLQRDEISTFAYWGIRIVLVFFFYQCLLLAVSLPLGQFSYFSKMQKKMLRRIGIKI' A
#
# COMPACT_ATOMS: atom_id res chain seq x y z
N MET A 1 -14.09 -10.48 5.75
CA MET A 1 -12.84 -9.66 5.81
C MET A 1 -11.77 -10.20 4.87
N ASN A 2 -11.48 -11.50 4.87
CA ASN A 2 -10.37 -12.10 4.10
C ASN A 2 -10.36 -11.80 2.58
N LEU A 3 -11.52 -11.71 1.92
CA LEU A 3 -11.61 -11.40 0.49
C LEU A 3 -11.03 -10.00 0.15
N VAL A 4 -11.33 -9.00 0.99
CA VAL A 4 -10.88 -7.61 0.81
C VAL A 4 -9.37 -7.53 0.96
N PHE A 5 -8.84 -8.22 1.97
CA PHE A 5 -7.41 -8.30 2.25
C PHE A 5 -6.66 -9.05 1.14
N ALA A 6 -7.20 -10.14 0.61
CA ALA A 6 -6.61 -10.87 -0.50
C ALA A 6 -6.59 -10.03 -1.79
N LEU A 7 -7.69 -9.34 -2.11
CA LEU A 7 -7.78 -8.44 -3.26
C LEU A 7 -6.78 -7.28 -3.15
N THR A 8 -6.82 -6.53 -2.04
CA THR A 8 -5.92 -5.39 -1.84
C THR A 8 -4.45 -5.81 -1.71
N GLY A 9 -4.17 -6.98 -1.13
CA GLY A 9 -2.81 -7.53 -1.04
C GLY A 9 -2.22 -7.78 -2.43
N SER A 10 -2.91 -8.56 -3.26
CA SER A 10 -2.46 -8.86 -4.62
C SER A 10 -2.42 -7.61 -5.50
N LEU A 11 -3.42 -6.72 -5.42
CA LEU A 11 -3.45 -5.48 -6.18
C LEU A 11 -2.32 -4.52 -5.78
N SER A 12 -1.98 -4.40 -4.49
CA SER A 12 -0.91 -3.50 -4.03
C SER A 12 0.47 -3.90 -4.56
N LEU A 13 0.72 -5.20 -4.69
CA LEU A 13 1.95 -5.73 -5.27
C LEU A 13 2.04 -5.42 -6.76
N LEU A 14 0.93 -5.55 -7.49
CA LEU A 14 0.85 -5.20 -8.91
C LEU A 14 1.04 -3.70 -9.14
N VAL A 15 0.33 -2.86 -8.37
CA VAL A 15 0.43 -1.40 -8.47
C VAL A 15 1.83 -0.93 -8.11
N ALA A 16 2.44 -1.43 -7.02
CA ALA A 16 3.79 -1.05 -6.65
C ALA A 16 4.83 -1.52 -7.69
N GLY A 17 4.66 -2.72 -8.26
CA GLY A 17 5.51 -3.22 -9.34
C GLY A 17 5.43 -2.36 -10.60
N GLY A 18 4.21 -2.08 -11.07
CA GLY A 18 4.00 -1.21 -12.23
C GLY A 18 4.47 0.22 -11.98
N PHE A 19 4.27 0.75 -10.76
CA PHE A 19 4.78 2.06 -10.41
C PHE A 19 6.31 2.08 -10.48
N MET A 20 7.01 1.10 -9.90
CA MET A 20 8.48 0.97 -10.01
C MET A 20 8.99 0.96 -11.45
N GLU A 21 8.27 0.29 -12.35
CA GLU A 21 8.58 0.25 -13.77
C GLU A 21 8.38 1.61 -14.44
N VAL A 22 7.31 2.34 -14.08
CA VAL A 22 7.03 3.70 -14.58
C VAL A 22 8.09 4.72 -14.14
N ILE A 23 8.58 4.63 -12.90
CA ILE A 23 9.67 5.49 -12.42
C ILE A 23 11.04 5.07 -12.98
N GLY A 24 11.12 4.02 -13.80
CA GLY A 24 12.37 3.57 -14.41
C GLY A 24 13.35 2.97 -13.41
N LEU A 25 12.91 2.58 -12.22
CA LEU A 25 13.75 1.98 -11.18
C LEU A 25 14.06 0.52 -11.54
N GLN A 26 15.01 0.33 -12.44
CA GLN A 26 15.53 -0.98 -12.80
C GLN A 26 16.44 -1.52 -11.69
N ARG A 27 16.39 -2.84 -11.44
CA ARG A 27 17.24 -3.48 -10.42
C ARG A 27 18.74 -3.27 -10.64
N ASP A 28 19.13 -2.93 -11.86
CA ASP A 28 20.51 -2.71 -12.25
C ASP A 28 21.05 -1.32 -11.89
N GLU A 29 20.19 -0.30 -11.78
CA GLU A 29 20.63 1.08 -11.50
C GLU A 29 20.73 1.39 -10.00
N ILE A 30 20.11 0.57 -9.15
CA ILE A 30 20.03 0.79 -7.71
C ILE A 30 20.44 -0.47 -6.97
N SER A 31 21.14 -0.30 -5.85
CA SER A 31 21.47 -1.41 -4.95
C SER A 31 20.23 -2.26 -4.64
N THR A 32 20.35 -3.59 -4.75
CA THR A 32 19.29 -4.56 -4.46
C THR A 32 18.58 -4.28 -3.14
N PHE A 33 19.32 -3.83 -2.12
CA PHE A 33 18.77 -3.47 -0.83
C PHE A 33 17.86 -2.23 -0.91
N ALA A 34 18.29 -1.18 -1.61
CA ALA A 34 17.51 0.04 -1.82
C ALA A 34 16.27 -0.24 -2.66
N TYR A 35 16.37 -1.04 -3.73
CA TYR A 35 15.24 -1.45 -4.55
C TYR A 35 14.15 -2.12 -3.69
N TRP A 36 14.51 -3.12 -2.88
CA TRP A 36 13.55 -3.79 -2.02
C TRP A 36 12.99 -2.87 -0.92
N GLY A 37 13.82 -1.99 -0.34
CA GLY A 37 13.38 -1.01 0.64
C GLY A 37 12.31 -0.06 0.07
N ILE A 38 12.59 0.52 -1.10
CA ILE A 38 11.64 1.39 -1.82
C ILE A 38 10.36 0.61 -2.14
N ARG A 39 10.47 -0.66 -2.58
CA ARG A 39 9.31 -1.50 -2.92
C ARG A 39 8.39 -1.70 -1.74
N ILE A 40 8.94 -2.01 -0.57
CA ILE A 40 8.14 -2.24 0.65
C ILE A 40 7.42 -0.95 1.06
N VAL A 41 8.11 0.19 1.03
CA VAL A 41 7.51 1.50 1.34
C VAL A 41 6.39 1.84 0.35
N LEU A 42 6.61 1.59 -0.94
CA LEU A 42 5.62 1.82 -2.00
C LEU A 42 4.41 0.92 -1.86
N VAL A 43 4.61 -0.39 -1.67
CA VAL A 43 3.52 -1.34 -1.41
C VAL A 43 2.73 -0.89 -0.20
N PHE A 44 3.39 -0.49 0.89
CA PHE A 44 2.73 -0.01 2.10
C PHE A 44 1.88 1.25 1.84
N PHE A 45 2.42 2.22 1.10
CA PHE A 45 1.70 3.45 0.78
C PHE A 45 0.48 3.18 -0.11
N PHE A 46 0.66 2.38 -1.17
CA PHE A 46 -0.44 1.98 -2.03
C PHE A 46 -1.48 1.13 -1.30
N TYR A 47 -1.05 0.21 -0.45
CA TYR A 47 -1.94 -0.62 0.35
C TYR A 47 -2.88 0.23 1.20
N GLN A 48 -2.39 1.31 1.81
CA GLN A 48 -3.22 2.26 2.55
C GLN A 48 -4.30 2.92 1.68
N CYS A 49 -3.95 3.33 0.46
CA CYS A 49 -4.92 3.92 -0.47
C CYS A 49 -5.93 2.89 -1.01
N LEU A 50 -5.46 1.70 -1.36
CA LEU A 50 -6.28 0.61 -1.89
C LEU A 50 -7.27 0.08 -0.86
N LEU A 51 -6.85 -0.05 0.41
CA LEU A 51 -7.76 -0.42 1.49
C LEU A 51 -8.93 0.56 1.60
N LEU A 52 -8.66 1.86 1.48
CA LEU A 52 -9.69 2.88 1.49
C LEU A 52 -10.61 2.75 0.26
N ALA A 53 -10.02 2.57 -0.94
CA ALA A 53 -10.75 2.43 -2.19
C ALA A 53 -11.67 1.20 -2.25
N VAL A 54 -11.20 0.02 -1.82
CA VAL A 54 -11.99 -1.22 -1.83
C VAL A 54 -13.01 -1.25 -0.70
N SER A 55 -12.78 -0.49 0.39
CA SER A 55 -13.74 -0.38 1.49
C SER A 55 -14.98 0.46 1.17
N LEU A 56 -14.93 1.34 0.16
CA LEU A 56 -16.05 2.16 -0.32
C LEU A 56 -17.20 1.30 -0.90
N PRO A 57 -16.98 0.48 -1.95
CA PRO A 57 -18.05 -0.33 -2.54
C PRO A 57 -18.55 -1.45 -1.60
N LEU A 58 -17.76 -1.83 -0.60
CA LEU A 58 -18.11 -2.88 0.36
C LEU A 58 -18.80 -2.37 1.62
N GLY A 59 -19.00 -1.05 1.76
CA GLY A 59 -19.60 -0.45 2.97
C GLY A 59 -18.76 -0.57 4.24
N GLN A 60 -17.49 -0.98 4.13
CA GLN A 60 -16.57 -1.20 5.24
C GLN A 60 -15.63 0.01 5.49
N PHE A 61 -15.90 1.14 4.85
CA PHE A 61 -15.05 2.34 4.90
C PHE A 61 -14.75 2.82 6.33
N SER A 62 -15.75 2.83 7.22
CA SER A 62 -15.57 3.24 8.61
C SER A 62 -14.58 2.35 9.37
N TYR A 63 -14.59 1.04 9.10
CA TYR A 63 -13.67 0.07 9.72
C TYR A 63 -12.23 0.30 9.26
N PHE A 64 -12.01 0.35 7.94
CA PHE A 64 -10.68 0.51 7.37
C PHE A 64 -10.10 1.91 7.59
N SER A 65 -10.91 2.96 7.51
CA SER A 65 -10.49 4.33 7.84
C SER A 65 -10.06 4.45 9.31
N LYS A 66 -10.78 3.83 10.25
CA LYS A 66 -10.34 3.75 11.66
C LYS A 66 -9.02 3.01 11.80
N MET A 67 -8.84 1.89 11.09
CA MET A 67 -7.60 1.12 11.11
C MET A 67 -6.42 1.96 10.59
N GLN A 68 -6.61 2.64 9.44
CA GLN A 68 -5.60 3.50 8.83
C GLN A 68 -5.24 4.68 9.74
N LYS A 69 -6.22 5.38 10.32
CA LYS A 69 -5.99 6.45 11.31
C LYS A 69 -5.26 5.93 12.55
N LYS A 70 -5.63 4.76 13.07
CA LYS A 70 -4.96 4.13 14.22
C LYS A 70 -3.49 3.85 13.92
N MET A 71 -3.18 3.44 12.69
CA MET A 71 -1.81 3.18 12.25
C MET A 71 -1.03 4.48 12.00
N LEU A 72 -1.61 5.48 11.34
CA LEU A 72 -0.99 6.81 11.14
C LEU A 72 -0.68 7.50 12.47
N ARG A 73 -1.57 7.37 13.45
CA ARG A 73 -1.36 7.90 14.80
C ARG A 73 -0.17 7.25 15.52
N ARG A 74 0.20 6.00 15.17
CA ARG A 74 1.42 5.34 15.68
C ARG A 74 2.68 5.81 14.96
N ILE A 75 2.56 6.26 13.72
CA ILE A 75 3.65 6.84 12.92
C ILE A 75 3.92 8.30 13.35
N GLY A 76 3.08 8.88 14.23
CA GLY A 76 3.26 10.22 14.78
C GLY A 76 2.41 11.30 14.12
N ILE A 77 1.58 10.93 13.13
CA ILE A 77 0.67 11.86 12.47
C ILE A 77 -0.59 12.00 13.34
N LYS A 78 -0.78 13.17 13.97
CA LYS A 78 -2.00 13.52 14.71
C LYS A 78 -3.13 13.83 13.71
N ILE A 79 -3.96 12.83 13.40
CA ILE A 79 -5.24 12.93 12.66
C ILE A 79 -6.36 12.34 13.51
#